data_AF-A0A382CRT7-F1
#
_entry.id   AF-A0A382CRT7-F1
#
_cell.length_a   1.000
_cell.length_b   1.000
_cell.length_c   1.000
_cell.angle_alpha   90.00
_cell.angle_beta   90.00
_cell.angle_gamma   90.00
#
_symmetry.space_group_name_H-M   'P 1'
#
loop_
_entity.id
_entity.type
_entity.pdbx_description
1 polymer ?
#
loop_
_entity_poly.entity_id
_entity_poly.type
_entity_poly.pdbx_seq_one_letter_code
_entity_poly.pdbx_strand_id
1 'polypeptide(L)' 'MPKRLGYLAPPGTYTEEATERYDPEAERIPYTTFKTIIEAVRVGEVDE' A
#
# COMPACT_ATOMS: atom_id res chain seq x y z
N MET A 1 -6.71 4.40 14.27
CA MET A 1 -5.42 4.57 13.58
C MET A 1 -5.70 4.57 12.10
N PRO A 2 -5.01 5.37 11.28
CA PRO A 2 -5.18 5.31 9.83
C PRO A 2 -4.83 3.90 9.32
N LYS A 3 -5.49 3.47 8.25
CA LYS A 3 -5.16 2.20 7.60
C LYS A 3 -3.76 2.26 6.99
N ARG A 4 -3.08 1.13 6.92
CA ARG A 4 -1.81 0.94 6.20
C ARG A 4 -2.12 0.26 4.87
N LEU A 5 -1.85 0.95 3.77
CA LEU A 5 -2.09 0.46 2.41
C LEU A 5 -0.76 0.14 1.74
N GLY A 6 -0.58 -1.10 1.31
CA GLY A 6 0.55 -1.51 0.49
C GLY A 6 0.32 -1.14 -0.98
N TYR A 7 1.31 -0.52 -1.63
CA TYR A 7 1.24 -0.24 -3.07
C TYR A 7 2.51 -0.65 -3.82
N LEU A 8 2.38 -0.88 -5.13
CA LEU A 8 3.52 -1.18 -5.98
C LEU A 8 4.31 0.09 -6.28
N ALA A 9 5.51 0.15 -5.72
CA ALA A 9 6.50 1.20 -5.90
C ALA A 9 7.01 1.26 -7.36
N PRO A 10 7.73 2.32 -7.79
CA PRO A 10 8.18 3.47 -6.99
C PRO A 10 7.04 4.45 -6.64
N PRO A 11 7.32 5.48 -5.81
CA PRO A 11 6.45 6.65 -5.68
C PRO A 11 6.21 7.33 -7.04
N GLY A 12 5.04 7.93 -7.21
CA GLY A 12 4.54 8.54 -8.44
C GLY A 12 3.85 7.56 -9.40
N THR A 13 3.58 6.33 -8.97
CA THR A 13 2.84 5.35 -9.78
C THR A 13 1.33 5.57 -9.73
N TYR A 14 0.61 5.06 -10.74
CA TYR A 14 -0.85 5.01 -10.69
C TYR A 14 -1.38 4.18 -9.52
N THR A 15 -0.61 3.21 -9.02
CA THR A 15 -0.95 2.46 -7.80
C THR A 15 -0.89 3.34 -6.56
N GLU A 16 0.09 4.26 -6.44
CA GLU A 16 0.12 5.23 -5.35
C GLU A 16 -1.08 6.18 -5.42
N GLU A 17 -1.33 6.77 -6.61
CA GLU A 17 -2.48 7.66 -6.85
C GLU A 17 -3.81 6.96 -6.52
N ALA A 18 -3.94 5.67 -6.84
CA ALA A 18 -5.12 4.88 -6.48
C ALA A 18 -5.30 4.77 -4.97
N THR A 19 -4.22 4.55 -4.20
CA THR A 19 -4.30 4.52 -2.73
C THR A 19 -4.65 5.88 -2.13
N GLU A 20 -4.12 6.98 -2.69
CA GLU A 20 -4.48 8.35 -2.28
C GLU A 20 -5.96 8.64 -2.49
N ARG A 21 -6.53 8.24 -3.64
CA ARG A 21 -7.95 8.43 -3.95
C ARG A 21 -8.88 7.52 -3.14
N TYR A 22 -8.41 6.31 -2.81
CA TYR A 22 -9.19 5.34 -2.06
C TYR A 22 -9.33 5.73 -0.59
N ASP A 23 -8.21 6.09 0.06
CA ASP A 23 -8.20 6.58 1.44
C ASP A 23 -7.12 7.67 1.58
N PRO A 24 -7.51 8.96 1.60
CA PRO A 24 -6.59 10.08 1.76
C PRO A 24 -5.84 10.09 3.10
N GLU A 25 -6.44 9.53 4.16
CA GLU A 25 -5.88 9.54 5.52
C GLU A 25 -5.00 8.31 5.81
N ALA A 26 -4.98 7.32 4.91
CA ALA A 26 -4.16 6.12 5.07
C ALA A 26 -2.65 6.40 5.00
N GLU A 27 -1.90 5.61 5.76
CA GLU A 27 -0.46 5.45 5.60
C GLU A 27 -0.18 4.58 4.36
N ARG A 28 0.73 5.03 3.48
CA ARG A 28 1.03 4.34 2.22
C ARG A 28 2.43 3.73 2.32
N ILE A 29 2.52 2.42 2.16
CA ILE A 29 3.78 1.66 2.30
C ILE A 29 4.20 1.12 0.92
N PRO A 30 5.34 1.56 0.38
CA PRO A 30 5.81 1.13 -0.94
C PRO A 30 6.44 -0.27 -0.88
N TYR A 31 6.12 -1.12 -1.85
CA TYR A 31 6.72 -2.44 -2.04
C TYR A 31 7.23 -2.63 -3.47
N THR A 32 8.30 -3.42 -3.62
CA THR A 32 8.99 -3.60 -4.91
C THR A 32 8.39 -4.69 -5.80
N THR A 33 7.52 -5.55 -5.25
CA THR A 33 6.86 -6.62 -6.00
C THR A 33 5.43 -6.85 -5.50
N PHE A 34 4.55 -7.40 -6.35
CA PHE A 34 3.23 -7.84 -5.89
C PHE A 34 3.31 -8.92 -4.80
N LYS A 35 4.30 -9.82 -4.89
CA LYS A 35 4.49 -10.89 -3.91
C LYS A 35 4.72 -10.33 -2.50
N THR A 36 5.54 -9.28 -2.38
CA THR A 36 5.83 -8.66 -1.08
C THR A 36 4.60 -7.96 -0.49
N ILE A 37 3.75 -7.35 -1.31
CA ILE A 37 2.48 -6.74 -0.85
C ILE A 37 1.55 -7.83 -0.27
N ILE A 38 1.37 -8.93 -1.03
CA ILE A 38 0.50 -10.04 -0.62
C ILE A 38 0.95 -10.65 0.72
N GLU A 39 2.26 -10.85 0.90
CA GLU A 39 2.79 -11.37 2.16
C GLU A 39 2.63 -10.37 3.30
N ALA A 40 2.83 -9.07 3.05
CA ALA A 40 2.65 -8.02 4.05
C ALA A 40 1.21 -7.97 4.59
N VAL A 41 0.20 -8.13 3.72
CA VAL A 41 -1.21 -8.27 4.13
C VAL A 41 -1.41 -9.55 4.97
N ARG A 42 -0.87 -10.69 4.51
CA ARG A 42 -1.03 -11.99 5.21
C ARG A 42 -0.50 -11.98 6.64
N VAL A 43 0.60 -11.27 6.89
CA VAL A 43 1.23 -11.21 8.22
C VAL A 43 0.76 -10.00 9.05
N GLY A 44 -0.12 -9.15 8.51
CA GLY A 44 -0.66 -7.97 9.20
C GLY A 44 0.29 -6.77 9.28
N GLU A 45 1.31 -6.72 8.43
CA GLU A 45 2.22 -5.58 8.28
C GLU A 45 1.52 -4.38 7.61
N VAL A 46 0.61 -4.65 6.68
CA VAL A 46 -0.37 -3.70 6.13
C VAL A 46 -1.78 -4.26 6.29
N ASP A 47 -2.77 -3.39 6.21
CA ASP A 47 -4.17 -3.76 6.35
C ASP A 47 -4.76 -4.20 5.01
N GLU A 48 -4.36 -3.56 3.90
CA GLU A 48 -4.83 -3.81 2.53
C GLU A 48 -3.71 -3.64 1.50
#